data_AF-A0A7S2SS36-F1
#
_entry.id   AF-A0A7S2SS36-F1
#
_cell.length_a   1.000
_cell.length_b   1.000
_cell.length_c   1.000
_cell.angle_alpha   90.00
_cell.angle_beta   90.00
_cell.angle_gamma   90.00
#
_symmetry.space_group_name_H-M   'P 1'
#
loop_
_entity.id
_entity.type
_entity.pdbx_description
1 polymer ?
#
loop_
_entity_poly.entity_id
_entity_poly.type
_entity_poly.pdbx_seq_one_letter_code
_entity_poly.pdbx_strand_id
1 'polypeptide(L)'
;HFFPAMRGRVVLVGAASAAGGLLFFLGDPRETRTYESIATAGMGVLRSLDPETAHGLSITLCRLGLAPRALESKRKAGLQLKVMGMVFDSPVGLAAGYDKQAQVIPALLDMGFGFVEVGGVTPLPQPGNPRPRMFRLPEDRAVINRFGLNSEGQDVVAERLVKFKEEGHSGVVGVNLAKNTASEDAVADYVAGMCRLGPLVDFVVLNVSCPNVKWTSKLSKNEDAMFRLVSQVQQARGAIPEASRPKLLLKLGPDMDAAGKRHMAKLALDCSVDGLVVSNTTSTRPNSLVSPDRDQKGGLSGEPLKVVAEQTLRDMYSLTG
;
A
#
# COMPACT_ATOMS: atom_id res chain seq x y z
N HIS A 1 -10.61 38.67 50.29
CA HIS A 1 -9.77 38.79 49.09
C HIS A 1 -8.80 37.62 49.04
N PHE A 2 -8.81 36.85 47.94
CA PHE A 2 -7.83 35.84 47.48
C PHE A 2 -7.61 34.60 48.40
N PHE A 3 -7.76 33.32 48.01
CA PHE A 3 -7.93 32.57 46.75
C PHE A 3 -8.53 31.19 47.13
N PRO A 4 -9.54 30.65 46.43
CA PRO A 4 -9.70 29.20 46.32
C PRO A 4 -9.69 28.81 44.84
N ALA A 5 -8.51 28.78 44.23
CA ALA A 5 -8.33 28.38 42.83
C ALA A 5 -7.10 27.47 42.67
N MET A 6 -7.00 26.40 43.46
CA MET A 6 -5.92 25.42 43.28
C MET A 6 -6.26 23.95 43.56
N ARG A 7 -7.50 23.61 43.95
CA ARG A 7 -7.90 22.19 44.15
C ARG A 7 -8.29 21.44 42.87
N GLY A 8 -8.69 22.14 41.80
CA GLY A 8 -9.09 21.49 40.54
C GLY A 8 -7.95 21.09 39.60
N ARG A 9 -6.82 21.79 39.62
CA ARG A 9 -5.68 21.52 38.70
C ARG A 9 -4.79 20.37 39.17
N VAL A 10 -4.66 20.16 40.49
CA VAL A 10 -3.84 19.07 41.06
C VAL A 10 -4.50 17.70 40.86
N VAL A 11 -5.84 17.63 40.86
CA VAL A 11 -6.57 16.37 40.61
C VAL A 11 -6.48 15.96 39.13
N LEU A 12 -6.54 16.92 38.19
CA LEU A 12 -6.45 16.62 36.76
C LEU A 12 -5.03 16.17 36.36
N VAL A 13 -4.00 16.81 36.91
CA VAL A 13 -2.60 16.40 36.70
C VAL A 13 -2.34 15.07 37.38
N GLY A 14 -2.78 14.88 38.64
CA GLY A 14 -2.64 13.62 39.36
C GLY A 14 -3.33 12.43 38.69
N ALA A 15 -4.51 12.63 38.09
CA ALA A 15 -5.22 11.58 37.35
C ALA A 15 -4.56 11.24 36.01
N ALA A 16 -4.00 12.24 35.30
CA ALA A 16 -3.22 12.01 34.08
C ALA A 16 -1.87 11.33 34.37
N SER A 17 -1.21 11.68 35.48
CA SER A 17 0.02 11.03 35.95
C SER A 17 -0.22 9.61 36.46
N ALA A 18 -1.34 9.37 37.16
CA ALA A 18 -1.72 8.05 37.63
C ALA A 18 -2.20 7.15 36.47
N ALA A 19 -2.94 7.67 35.50
CA ALA A 19 -3.30 6.93 34.28
C ALA A 19 -2.08 6.65 33.40
N GLY A 20 -1.16 7.62 33.25
CA GLY A 20 0.11 7.43 32.55
C GLY A 20 1.03 6.41 33.25
N GLY A 21 1.09 6.46 34.58
CA GLY A 21 1.83 5.48 35.39
C GLY A 21 1.18 4.10 35.40
N LEU A 22 -0.16 4.02 35.38
CA LEU A 22 -0.88 2.74 35.31
C LEU A 22 -0.76 2.13 33.91
N LEU A 23 -0.83 2.94 32.84
CA LEU A 23 -0.56 2.48 31.47
C LEU A 23 0.90 2.02 31.32
N PHE A 24 1.86 2.68 31.96
CA PHE A 24 3.25 2.23 32.02
C PHE A 24 3.42 0.85 32.68
N PHE A 25 2.57 0.50 33.66
CA PHE A 25 2.55 -0.83 34.29
C PHE A 25 1.68 -1.88 33.56
N LEU A 26 0.82 -1.48 32.62
CA LEU A 26 -0.18 -2.34 31.96
C LEU A 26 0.16 -2.69 30.49
N GLY A 27 1.29 -2.22 29.95
CA GLY A 27 1.71 -2.48 28.56
C GLY A 27 1.56 -1.26 27.65
N ASP A 28 1.66 -1.46 26.34
CA ASP A 28 1.54 -0.35 25.38
C ASP A 28 0.11 0.21 25.38
N PRO A 29 -0.13 1.49 25.72
CA PRO A 29 -1.48 2.05 25.80
C PRO A 29 -2.24 1.95 24.48
N ARG A 30 -1.53 1.83 23.35
CA ARG A 30 -2.09 1.70 22.00
C ARG A 30 -2.77 0.35 21.75
N GLU A 31 -2.52 -0.61 22.64
CA GLU A 31 -3.15 -1.93 22.63
C GLU A 31 -4.45 -1.97 23.46
N THR A 32 -4.87 -0.85 24.06
CA THR A 32 -6.08 -0.81 24.91
C THR A 32 -7.35 -0.52 24.12
N ARG A 33 -8.50 -1.06 24.58
CA ARG A 33 -9.83 -0.71 24.04
C ARG A 33 -10.15 0.79 24.16
N THR A 34 -9.57 1.45 25.17
CA THR A 34 -9.70 2.90 25.36
C THR A 34 -9.04 3.64 24.20
N TYR A 35 -7.83 3.24 23.82
CA TYR A 35 -7.13 3.84 22.68
C TYR A 35 -7.86 3.55 21.36
N GLU A 36 -8.36 2.34 21.17
CA GLU A 36 -9.21 1.98 20.02
C GLU A 36 -10.45 2.90 19.91
N SER A 37 -11.08 3.21 21.04
CA SER A 37 -12.25 4.11 21.09
C SER A 37 -11.88 5.56 20.74
N ILE A 38 -10.76 6.06 21.27
CA ILE A 38 -10.24 7.40 20.96
C ILE A 38 -9.86 7.51 19.48
N ALA A 39 -9.14 6.51 18.96
CA ALA A 39 -8.76 6.44 17.55
C ALA A 39 -9.99 6.42 16.64
N THR A 40 -11.01 5.64 17.00
CA THR A 40 -12.29 5.57 16.28
C THR A 40 -13.02 6.92 16.27
N ALA A 41 -13.05 7.64 17.41
CA ALA A 41 -13.61 8.99 17.46
C ALA A 41 -12.79 9.96 16.59
N GLY A 42 -11.46 9.89 16.64
CA GLY A 42 -10.55 10.69 15.80
C GLY A 42 -10.75 10.48 14.30
N MET A 43 -11.18 9.29 13.87
CA MET A 43 -11.53 9.03 12.47
C MET A 43 -12.66 9.94 11.96
N GLY A 44 -13.56 10.41 12.83
CA GLY A 44 -14.57 11.40 12.46
C GLY A 44 -13.97 12.71 11.97
N VAL A 45 -12.93 13.20 12.67
CA VAL A 45 -12.19 14.41 12.29
C VAL A 45 -11.37 14.18 11.01
N LEU A 46 -10.71 13.04 10.87
CA LEU A 46 -9.99 12.73 9.62
C LEU A 46 -10.94 12.70 8.42
N ARG A 47 -12.19 12.24 8.61
CA ARG A 47 -13.21 12.23 7.57
C ARG A 47 -13.75 13.62 7.23
N SER A 48 -13.56 14.65 8.04
CA SER A 48 -13.96 16.02 7.68
C SER A 48 -12.88 16.82 6.95
N LEU A 49 -11.64 16.34 6.88
CA LEU A 49 -10.54 17.00 6.17
C LEU A 49 -10.54 16.66 4.67
N ASP A 50 -9.85 17.44 3.83
CA ASP A 50 -9.51 17.00 2.47
C ASP A 50 -8.84 15.61 2.52
N PRO A 51 -9.20 14.64 1.64
CA PRO A 51 -8.68 13.28 1.71
C PRO A 51 -7.15 13.18 1.57
N GLU A 52 -6.50 14.02 0.78
CA GLU A 52 -5.03 13.99 0.66
C GLU A 52 -4.38 14.56 1.92
N THR A 53 -4.97 15.60 2.53
CA THR A 53 -4.54 16.10 3.86
C THR A 53 -4.77 15.07 4.96
N ALA A 54 -5.93 14.41 4.99
CA ALA A 54 -6.26 13.37 5.97
C ALA A 54 -5.26 12.20 5.90
N HIS A 55 -4.90 11.79 4.68
CA HIS A 55 -3.88 10.77 4.45
C HIS A 55 -2.49 11.24 4.90
N GLY A 56 -2.09 12.48 4.60
CA GLY A 56 -0.85 13.04 5.10
C GLY A 56 -0.78 13.02 6.63
N LEU A 57 -1.87 13.44 7.29
CA LEU A 57 -1.98 13.41 8.74
C LEU A 57 -1.92 11.98 9.30
N SER A 58 -2.54 11.00 8.63
CA SER A 58 -2.46 9.61 9.09
C SER A 58 -1.04 9.05 9.03
N ILE A 59 -0.26 9.40 8.00
CA ILE A 59 1.18 9.09 7.93
C ILE A 59 1.94 9.79 9.07
N THR A 60 1.68 11.07 9.32
CA THR A 60 2.31 11.80 10.43
C THR A 60 2.01 11.14 11.78
N LEU A 61 0.77 10.76 12.06
CA LEU A 61 0.39 10.08 13.30
C LEU A 61 1.12 8.75 13.45
N CYS A 62 1.26 7.97 12.38
CA CYS A 62 2.04 6.73 12.38
C CYS A 62 3.52 7.01 12.70
N ARG A 63 4.13 8.03 12.08
CA ARG A 63 5.53 8.44 12.35
C ARG A 63 5.77 8.88 13.78
N LEU A 64 4.76 9.51 14.40
CA LEU A 64 4.79 9.93 15.80
C LEU A 64 4.50 8.78 16.79
N GLY A 65 4.28 7.56 16.31
CA GLY A 65 3.93 6.42 17.16
C GLY A 65 2.50 6.48 17.70
N LEU A 66 1.64 7.34 17.17
CA LEU A 66 0.23 7.51 17.56
C LEU A 66 -0.73 6.66 16.70
N ALA A 67 -0.18 5.70 15.97
CA ALA A 67 -0.96 4.66 15.33
C ALA A 67 -1.54 3.69 16.38
N PRO A 68 -2.79 3.21 16.22
CA PRO A 68 -3.26 2.09 17.02
C PRO A 68 -2.38 0.86 16.81
N ARG A 69 -2.28 0.02 17.84
CA ARG A 69 -1.52 -1.23 17.79
C ARG A 69 -2.46 -2.41 18.01
N ALA A 70 -2.41 -3.41 17.15
CA ALA A 70 -3.20 -4.62 17.33
C ALA A 70 -2.72 -5.39 18.56
N LEU A 71 -3.67 -5.76 19.43
CA LEU A 71 -3.45 -6.69 20.54
C LEU A 71 -2.71 -7.96 20.06
N GLU A 72 -1.68 -8.38 20.81
CA GLU A 72 -0.87 -9.54 20.44
C GLU A 72 -1.71 -10.83 20.29
N SER A 73 -2.73 -11.01 21.13
CA SER A 73 -3.67 -12.13 21.05
C SER A 73 -4.46 -12.16 19.73
N LYS A 74 -4.75 -11.00 19.13
CA LYS A 74 -5.44 -10.90 17.84
C LYS A 74 -4.49 -11.14 16.66
N ARG A 75 -3.20 -10.79 16.80
CA ARG A 75 -2.18 -11.06 15.77
C ARG A 75 -1.95 -12.55 15.57
N LYS A 76 -2.07 -13.36 16.63
CA LYS A 76 -1.79 -14.81 16.62
C LYS A 76 -3.04 -15.70 16.50
N ALA A 77 -4.17 -15.17 16.04
CA ALA A 77 -5.48 -15.84 16.07
C ALA A 77 -5.67 -17.01 15.07
N GLY A 78 -4.60 -17.74 14.71
CA GLY A 78 -4.66 -18.89 13.81
C GLY A 78 -4.86 -18.54 12.33
N LEU A 79 -4.64 -17.28 11.94
CA LEU A 79 -4.77 -16.79 10.56
C LEU A 79 -3.45 -16.85 9.77
N GLN A 80 -2.42 -17.50 10.33
CA GLN A 80 -1.13 -17.62 9.68
C GLN A 80 -1.24 -18.45 8.41
N LEU A 81 -0.59 -18.00 7.34
CA LEU A 81 -0.55 -18.71 6.06
C LEU A 81 0.84 -18.62 5.44
N LYS A 82 1.20 -19.66 4.69
CA LYS A 82 2.44 -19.72 3.91
C LYS A 82 2.12 -19.58 2.44
N VAL A 83 2.62 -18.52 1.81
CA VAL A 83 2.40 -18.22 0.38
C VAL A 83 3.73 -17.84 -0.25
N MET A 84 4.05 -18.42 -1.40
CA MET A 84 5.33 -18.19 -2.10
C MET A 84 6.57 -18.40 -1.19
N GLY A 85 6.49 -19.31 -0.22
CA GLY A 85 7.59 -19.56 0.73
C GLY A 85 7.70 -18.55 1.87
N MET A 86 6.96 -17.43 1.83
CA MET A 86 6.87 -16.44 2.90
C MET A 86 5.79 -16.86 3.92
N VAL A 87 5.98 -16.48 5.18
CA VAL A 87 5.01 -16.71 6.26
C VAL A 87 4.35 -15.38 6.60
N PHE A 88 3.02 -15.32 6.46
CA PHE A 88 2.21 -14.17 6.77
C PHE A 88 1.43 -14.45 8.05
N ASP A 89 1.49 -13.55 9.03
CA ASP A 89 0.74 -13.71 10.29
C ASP A 89 -0.77 -13.55 10.10
N SER A 90 -1.19 -12.91 9.01
CA SER A 90 -2.58 -12.66 8.64
C SER A 90 -2.72 -12.59 7.11
N PRO A 91 -3.86 -13.02 6.53
CA PRO A 91 -4.15 -12.89 5.11
C PRO A 91 -4.48 -11.45 4.69
N VAL A 92 -4.54 -10.52 5.64
CA VAL A 92 -4.84 -9.11 5.39
C VAL A 92 -3.55 -8.30 5.42
N GLY A 93 -3.20 -7.68 4.31
CA GLY A 93 -2.09 -6.73 4.22
C GLY A 93 -2.52 -5.34 3.78
N LEU A 94 -1.58 -4.39 3.86
CA LEU A 94 -1.80 -3.04 3.35
C LEU A 94 -1.26 -2.91 1.93
N ALA A 95 -2.12 -2.54 1.00
CA ALA A 95 -1.78 -2.39 -0.41
C ALA A 95 -0.93 -1.12 -0.68
N ALA A 96 -0.21 -1.15 -1.80
CA ALA A 96 0.53 0.02 -2.29
C ALA A 96 -0.35 1.26 -2.47
N GLY A 97 0.28 2.41 -2.35
CA GLY A 97 -0.37 3.72 -2.47
C GLY A 97 -0.72 4.35 -1.13
N TYR A 98 -0.74 3.60 -0.02
CA TYR A 98 -0.83 4.19 1.33
C TYR A 98 0.54 4.71 1.77
N ASP A 99 1.50 3.83 2.06
CA ASP A 99 2.86 4.26 2.38
C ASP A 99 3.73 4.27 1.11
N LYS A 100 3.55 5.30 0.29
CA LYS A 100 4.26 5.42 -1.00
C LYS A 100 5.77 5.46 -0.84
N GLN A 101 6.26 5.96 0.30
CA GLN A 101 7.67 6.30 0.48
C GLN A 101 8.35 5.49 1.61
N ALA A 102 7.77 4.38 2.06
CA ALA A 102 8.31 3.53 3.14
C ALA A 102 8.57 4.29 4.46
N GLN A 103 7.70 5.21 4.84
CA GLN A 103 7.86 6.05 6.02
C GLN A 103 7.39 5.40 7.33
N VAL A 104 6.47 4.45 7.25
CA VAL A 104 5.67 4.00 8.41
C VAL A 104 5.44 2.49 8.45
N ILE A 105 6.28 1.71 7.77
CA ILE A 105 6.19 0.24 7.71
C ILE A 105 6.02 -0.38 9.12
N PRO A 106 6.85 -0.06 10.15
CA PRO A 106 6.69 -0.66 11.47
C PRO A 106 5.32 -0.40 12.09
N ALA A 107 4.83 0.84 12.01
CA ALA A 107 3.52 1.21 12.55
C ALA A 107 2.38 0.45 11.87
N LEU A 108 2.50 0.18 10.57
CA LEU A 108 1.50 -0.56 9.82
C LEU A 108 1.51 -2.05 10.15
N LEU A 109 2.69 -2.68 10.25
CA LEU A 109 2.80 -4.05 10.74
C LEU A 109 2.27 -4.15 12.18
N ASP A 110 2.52 -3.13 13.00
CA ASP A 110 1.99 -3.06 14.36
C ASP A 110 0.47 -2.87 14.44
N MET A 111 -0.17 -2.34 13.40
CA MET A 111 -1.63 -2.35 13.30
C MET A 111 -2.21 -3.75 13.05
N GLY A 112 -1.37 -4.76 12.80
CA GLY A 112 -1.76 -6.15 12.60
C GLY A 112 -1.91 -6.57 11.14
N PHE A 113 -1.43 -5.77 10.19
CA PHE A 113 -1.32 -6.19 8.79
C PHE A 113 -0.26 -7.28 8.66
N GLY A 114 -0.61 -8.41 8.02
CA GLY A 114 0.32 -9.52 7.79
C GLY A 114 1.42 -9.20 6.78
N PHE A 115 1.23 -8.16 5.96
CA PHE A 115 2.26 -7.59 5.10
C PHE A 115 1.99 -6.12 4.76
N VAL A 116 3.02 -5.41 4.31
CA VAL A 116 2.92 -4.03 3.81
C VAL A 116 3.56 -3.93 2.42
N GLU A 117 2.79 -3.47 1.43
CA GLU A 117 3.28 -3.12 0.09
C GLU A 117 3.49 -1.59 0.02
N VAL A 118 4.74 -1.13 -0.11
CA VAL A 118 5.08 0.30 -0.27
C VAL A 118 5.14 0.69 -1.76
N GLY A 119 5.15 1.99 -2.09
CA GLY A 119 5.22 2.47 -3.49
C GLY A 119 3.86 2.85 -4.11
N GLY A 120 3.71 3.09 -5.41
CA GLY A 120 4.62 2.86 -6.55
C GLY A 120 5.85 3.76 -6.60
N VAL A 121 7.00 3.16 -6.35
CA VAL A 121 8.31 3.80 -6.32
C VAL A 121 8.86 3.91 -7.73
N THR A 122 9.33 5.10 -8.08
CA THR A 122 10.03 5.39 -9.34
C THR A 122 11.52 5.56 -9.10
N PRO A 123 12.40 5.34 -10.10
CA PRO A 123 13.83 5.58 -9.93
C PRO A 123 14.16 6.99 -9.43
N LEU A 124 13.66 8.01 -10.12
CA LEU A 124 13.85 9.41 -9.76
C LEU A 124 12.65 9.97 -9.01
N PRO A 125 12.81 11.02 -8.17
CA PRO A 125 11.70 11.69 -7.52
C PRO A 125 10.75 12.33 -8.55
N GLN A 126 9.44 12.31 -8.25
CA GLN A 126 8.44 13.06 -9.03
C GLN A 126 7.21 13.45 -8.19
N PRO A 127 6.62 14.64 -8.42
CA PRO A 127 5.52 15.16 -7.60
C PRO A 127 4.16 14.49 -7.87
N GLY A 128 4.03 13.80 -9.00
CA GLY A 128 2.77 13.29 -9.53
C GLY A 128 1.89 14.37 -10.18
N ASN A 129 0.60 14.09 -10.36
CA ASN A 129 -0.34 15.01 -11.00
C ASN A 129 -0.71 16.19 -10.06
N PRO A 130 -1.15 17.34 -10.59
CA PRO A 130 -1.62 18.47 -9.78
C PRO A 130 -2.81 18.14 -8.87
N ARG A 131 -2.94 18.86 -7.75
CA ARG A 131 -4.09 18.78 -6.83
C ARG A 131 -5.28 19.60 -7.35
N PRO A 132 -6.54 19.27 -6.97
CA PRO A 132 -6.96 18.09 -6.20
C PRO A 132 -6.96 16.80 -7.04
N ARG A 133 -6.55 15.70 -6.41
CA ARG A 133 -6.28 14.41 -7.08
C ARG A 133 -6.73 13.18 -6.29
N MET A 134 -7.48 13.38 -5.21
CA MET A 134 -8.11 12.32 -4.43
C MET A 134 -9.49 12.82 -3.99
N PHE A 135 -10.50 11.98 -4.15
CA PHE A 135 -11.90 12.31 -3.92
C PHE A 135 -12.52 11.15 -3.16
N ARG A 136 -13.16 11.43 -2.02
CA ARG A 136 -13.91 10.42 -1.27
C ARG A 136 -15.34 10.42 -1.78
N LEU A 137 -15.90 9.23 -1.96
CA LEU A 137 -17.29 9.01 -2.34
C LEU A 137 -17.95 8.25 -1.17
N PRO A 138 -18.36 8.95 -0.08
CA PRO A 138 -18.88 8.29 1.12
C PRO A 138 -20.13 7.46 0.85
N GLU A 139 -21.02 7.95 -0.01
CA GLU A 139 -22.26 7.26 -0.39
C GLU A 139 -21.98 5.90 -1.02
N ASP A 140 -20.89 5.81 -1.78
CA ASP A 140 -20.49 4.62 -2.51
C ASP A 140 -19.42 3.79 -1.77
N ARG A 141 -19.00 4.20 -0.57
CA ARG A 141 -17.86 3.62 0.18
C ARG A 141 -16.60 3.48 -0.71
N ALA A 142 -16.34 4.52 -1.48
CA ALA A 142 -15.36 4.50 -2.56
C ALA A 142 -14.40 5.70 -2.53
N VAL A 143 -13.34 5.60 -3.33
CA VAL A 143 -12.38 6.68 -3.57
C VAL A 143 -12.07 6.74 -5.05
N ILE A 144 -12.01 7.95 -5.60
CA ILE A 144 -11.41 8.20 -6.91
C ILE A 144 -10.09 8.94 -6.70
N ASN A 145 -9.02 8.47 -7.35
CA ASN A 145 -7.74 9.16 -7.28
C ASN A 145 -7.03 9.22 -8.63
N ARG A 146 -6.22 10.26 -8.81
CA ARG A 146 -5.39 10.52 -9.98
C ARG A 146 -3.99 10.99 -9.58
N PHE A 147 -3.36 10.29 -8.63
CA PHE A 147 -2.06 10.71 -8.08
C PHE A 147 -0.93 10.84 -9.11
N GLY A 148 -0.90 9.98 -10.13
CA GLY A 148 0.16 10.00 -11.15
C GLY A 148 1.53 9.57 -10.64
N LEU A 149 1.58 8.54 -9.78
CA LEU A 149 2.83 7.93 -9.28
C LEU A 149 3.76 8.94 -8.59
N ASN A 150 3.25 9.71 -7.63
CA ASN A 150 4.10 10.59 -6.83
C ASN A 150 5.06 9.77 -5.94
N SER A 151 6.36 10.05 -6.01
CA SER A 151 7.45 9.23 -5.48
C SER A 151 8.61 10.12 -5.05
N GLU A 152 9.26 9.78 -3.94
CA GLU A 152 10.50 10.46 -3.49
C GLU A 152 11.76 9.88 -4.14
N GLY A 153 11.61 8.89 -5.04
CA GLY A 153 12.72 8.22 -5.70
C GLY A 153 13.16 6.95 -4.97
N GLN A 154 13.78 6.04 -5.70
CA GLN A 154 14.16 4.74 -5.16
C GLN A 154 15.25 4.84 -4.10
N ASP A 155 16.15 5.82 -4.18
CA ASP A 155 17.25 5.95 -3.22
C ASP A 155 16.77 6.32 -1.83
N VAL A 156 15.82 7.26 -1.75
CA VAL A 156 15.17 7.65 -0.48
C VAL A 156 14.40 6.46 0.13
N VAL A 157 13.71 5.69 -0.70
CA VAL A 157 12.99 4.49 -0.25
C VAL A 157 13.98 3.40 0.20
N ALA A 158 15.09 3.22 -0.51
CA ALA A 158 16.12 2.26 -0.16
C ALA A 158 16.73 2.56 1.22
N GLU A 159 17.05 3.82 1.51
CA GLU A 159 17.56 4.25 2.82
C GLU A 159 16.60 3.89 3.96
N ARG A 160 15.29 4.10 3.74
CA ARG A 160 14.26 3.77 4.74
C ARG A 160 14.09 2.26 4.94
N LEU A 161 14.18 1.48 3.87
CA LEU A 161 14.13 0.02 3.94
C LEU A 161 15.37 -0.58 4.60
N VAL A 162 16.57 -0.01 4.35
CA VAL A 162 17.80 -0.39 5.06
C VAL A 162 17.64 -0.12 6.54
N LYS A 163 17.22 1.09 6.91
CA LYS A 163 16.97 1.46 8.31
C LYS A 163 15.95 0.53 8.97
N PHE A 164 14.86 0.18 8.28
CA PHE A 164 13.86 -0.78 8.76
C PHE A 164 14.50 -2.13 9.13
N LYS A 165 15.40 -2.65 8.28
CA LYS A 165 16.13 -3.91 8.56
C LYS A 165 17.14 -3.77 9.70
N GLU A 166 17.91 -2.67 9.73
CA GLU A 166 18.92 -2.40 10.76
C GLU A 166 18.31 -2.27 12.17
N GLU A 167 17.11 -1.69 12.26
CA GLU A 167 16.36 -1.59 13.52
C GLU A 167 15.74 -2.93 13.97
N GLY A 168 15.90 -4.01 13.19
CA GLY A 168 15.44 -5.35 13.57
C GLY A 168 13.92 -5.54 13.49
N HIS A 169 13.22 -4.69 12.75
CA HIS A 169 11.79 -4.89 12.52
C HIS A 169 11.55 -6.17 11.71
N SER A 170 10.43 -6.84 11.99
CA SER A 170 10.03 -8.08 11.34
C SER A 170 8.64 -7.93 10.72
N GLY A 171 8.35 -8.76 9.73
CA GLY A 171 7.10 -8.76 8.96
C GLY A 171 7.37 -8.74 7.47
N VAL A 172 6.38 -9.17 6.69
CA VAL A 172 6.54 -9.27 5.23
C VAL A 172 6.37 -7.90 4.59
N VAL A 173 7.39 -7.46 3.86
CA VAL A 173 7.41 -6.16 3.18
C VAL A 173 7.61 -6.37 1.70
N GLY A 174 6.80 -5.68 0.90
CA GLY A 174 6.98 -5.64 -0.54
C GLY A 174 7.09 -4.22 -1.08
N VAL A 175 7.72 -4.10 -2.25
CA VAL A 175 7.84 -2.82 -2.97
C VAL A 175 7.11 -2.88 -4.30
N ASN A 176 6.24 -1.91 -4.53
CA ASN A 176 5.61 -1.66 -5.82
C ASN A 176 6.52 -0.76 -6.65
N LEU A 177 7.00 -1.26 -7.79
CA LEU A 177 7.84 -0.51 -8.72
C LEU A 177 6.99 0.13 -9.82
N ALA A 178 7.41 1.30 -10.26
CA ALA A 178 6.81 2.03 -11.35
C ALA A 178 7.86 2.79 -12.17
N LYS A 179 7.49 3.15 -13.39
CA LYS A 179 8.30 4.00 -14.28
C LYS A 179 8.10 5.48 -13.94
N ASN A 180 9.16 6.29 -14.02
CA ASN A 180 9.05 7.74 -14.02
C ASN A 180 8.19 8.21 -15.21
N THR A 181 7.31 9.19 -15.00
CA THR A 181 6.37 9.65 -16.05
C THR A 181 7.09 10.13 -17.31
N ALA A 182 8.21 10.84 -17.14
CA ALA A 182 9.03 11.39 -18.22
C ALA A 182 10.02 10.40 -18.85
N SER A 183 10.24 9.22 -18.25
CA SER A 183 11.17 8.21 -18.80
C SER A 183 10.62 7.61 -20.10
N GLU A 184 11.46 7.41 -21.10
CA GLU A 184 11.09 6.73 -22.34
C GLU A 184 11.32 5.22 -22.26
N ASP A 185 12.30 4.80 -21.47
CA ASP A 185 12.66 3.39 -21.30
C ASP A 185 12.03 2.82 -20.02
N ALA A 186 10.87 2.19 -20.19
CA ALA A 186 10.20 1.50 -19.09
C ALA A 186 11.07 0.38 -18.50
N VAL A 187 11.78 -0.37 -19.34
CA VAL A 187 12.55 -1.54 -18.90
C VAL A 187 13.68 -1.11 -17.98
N ALA A 188 14.42 -0.05 -18.36
CA ALA A 188 15.48 0.50 -17.55
C ALA A 188 15.01 0.91 -16.15
N ASP A 189 13.86 1.59 -16.05
CA ASP A 189 13.30 2.04 -14.77
C ASP A 189 12.94 0.85 -13.85
N TYR A 190 12.28 -0.18 -14.38
CA TYR A 190 11.92 -1.35 -13.58
C TYR A 190 13.13 -2.20 -13.18
N VAL A 191 14.12 -2.35 -14.07
CA VAL A 191 15.38 -3.03 -13.78
C VAL A 191 16.15 -2.28 -12.70
N ALA A 192 16.24 -0.95 -12.79
CA ALA A 192 16.87 -0.12 -11.76
C ALA A 192 16.19 -0.32 -10.39
N GLY A 193 14.86 -0.30 -10.35
CA GLY A 193 14.09 -0.55 -9.13
C GLY A 193 14.31 -1.96 -8.56
N MET A 194 14.33 -2.99 -9.42
CA MET A 194 14.61 -4.37 -9.00
C MET A 194 16.01 -4.51 -8.40
N CYS A 195 17.03 -3.99 -9.07
CA CYS A 195 18.40 -4.04 -8.57
C CYS A 195 18.58 -3.27 -7.26
N ARG A 196 17.94 -2.09 -7.14
CA ARG A 196 18.12 -1.20 -5.99
C ARG A 196 17.33 -1.65 -4.76
N LEU A 197 16.07 -2.04 -4.94
CA LEU A 197 15.12 -2.28 -3.85
C LEU A 197 14.85 -3.76 -3.62
N GLY A 198 15.01 -4.61 -4.64
CA GLY A 198 14.75 -6.05 -4.56
C GLY A 198 15.46 -6.75 -3.38
N PRO A 199 16.78 -6.53 -3.16
CA PRO A 199 17.49 -7.13 -2.02
C PRO A 199 16.99 -6.69 -0.63
N LEU A 200 16.16 -5.64 -0.58
CA LEU A 200 15.69 -5.01 0.66
C LEU A 200 14.28 -5.46 1.06
N VAL A 201 13.61 -6.30 0.28
CA VAL A 201 12.20 -6.67 0.50
C VAL A 201 11.96 -8.15 0.23
N ASP A 202 10.82 -8.67 0.72
CA ASP A 202 10.42 -10.06 0.51
C ASP A 202 9.80 -10.27 -0.88
N PHE A 203 9.13 -9.24 -1.41
CA PHE A 203 8.54 -9.29 -2.74
C PHE A 203 8.56 -7.94 -3.47
N VAL A 204 8.60 -8.01 -4.80
CA VAL A 204 8.56 -6.88 -5.72
C VAL A 204 7.32 -7.00 -6.59
N VAL A 205 6.59 -5.92 -6.75
CA VAL A 205 5.39 -5.85 -7.59
C VAL A 205 5.63 -4.92 -8.77
N LEU A 206 5.47 -5.41 -10.00
CA LEU A 206 5.54 -4.59 -11.21
C LEU A 206 4.17 -3.95 -11.49
N ASN A 207 4.09 -2.61 -11.38
CA ASN A 207 2.85 -1.87 -11.56
C ASN A 207 2.64 -1.38 -12.99
N VAL A 208 2.20 -2.30 -13.84
CA VAL A 208 1.94 -2.02 -15.26
C VAL A 208 0.51 -1.55 -15.54
N SER A 209 -0.32 -1.36 -14.52
CA SER A 209 -1.79 -1.22 -14.65
C SER A 209 -2.38 0.08 -14.10
N CYS A 210 -1.56 1.06 -13.70
CA CYS A 210 -2.06 2.32 -13.11
C CYS A 210 -2.88 3.13 -14.14
N PRO A 211 -4.18 3.43 -13.90
CA PRO A 211 -5.00 4.18 -14.86
C PRO A 211 -4.70 5.69 -14.90
N ASN A 212 -3.87 6.18 -13.97
CA ASN A 212 -3.60 7.60 -13.80
C ASN A 212 -2.47 8.13 -14.69
N VAL A 213 -1.84 7.25 -15.46
CA VAL A 213 -0.76 7.56 -16.41
C VAL A 213 -1.08 6.89 -17.74
N LYS A 214 -0.86 7.58 -18.86
CA LYS A 214 -1.27 7.07 -20.19
C LYS A 214 -0.43 5.89 -20.69
N TRP A 215 0.82 5.78 -20.21
CA TRP A 215 1.79 4.83 -20.76
C TRP A 215 1.49 3.38 -20.36
N THR A 216 0.89 3.14 -19.20
CA THR A 216 0.52 1.79 -18.72
C THR A 216 -0.47 1.12 -19.67
N SER A 217 -1.52 1.84 -20.09
CA SER A 217 -2.51 1.33 -21.05
C SER A 217 -1.89 0.96 -22.40
N LYS A 218 -0.92 1.74 -22.88
CA LYS A 218 -0.20 1.43 -24.13
C LYS A 218 0.72 0.22 -23.96
N LEU A 219 1.43 0.17 -22.84
CA LEU A 219 2.38 -0.90 -22.52
C LEU A 219 1.66 -2.24 -22.36
N SER A 220 0.60 -2.33 -21.56
CA SER A 220 -0.13 -3.58 -21.31
C SER A 220 -0.82 -4.17 -22.55
N LYS A 221 -1.03 -3.38 -23.61
CA LYS A 221 -1.59 -3.84 -24.89
C LYS A 221 -0.52 -4.30 -25.88
N ASN A 222 0.76 -4.02 -25.60
CA ASN A 222 1.87 -4.41 -26.45
C ASN A 222 2.54 -5.64 -25.84
N GLU A 223 2.23 -6.80 -26.43
CA GLU A 223 2.66 -8.11 -25.95
C GLU A 223 4.20 -8.23 -25.88
N ASP A 224 4.89 -7.85 -26.95
CA ASP A 224 6.36 -7.91 -27.03
C ASP A 224 7.03 -6.99 -26.01
N ALA A 225 6.49 -5.77 -25.83
CA ALA A 225 7.02 -4.83 -24.86
C ALA A 225 6.84 -5.32 -23.42
N MET A 226 5.68 -5.93 -23.12
CA MET A 226 5.41 -6.55 -21.83
C MET A 226 6.33 -7.75 -21.57
N PHE A 227 6.47 -8.65 -22.54
CA PHE A 227 7.37 -9.80 -22.45
C PHE A 227 8.81 -9.35 -22.23
N ARG A 228 9.29 -8.37 -23.00
CA ARG A 228 10.63 -7.80 -22.84
C ARG A 228 10.82 -7.21 -21.44
N LEU A 229 9.87 -6.42 -20.95
CA LEU A 229 9.95 -5.81 -19.63
C LEU A 229 10.04 -6.86 -18.53
N VAL A 230 9.09 -7.79 -18.48
CA VAL A 230 9.04 -8.80 -17.41
C VAL A 230 10.27 -9.70 -17.48
N SER A 231 10.69 -10.14 -18.67
CA SER A 231 11.88 -10.99 -18.85
C SER A 231 13.17 -10.31 -18.39
N GLN A 232 13.36 -9.03 -18.72
CA GLN A 232 14.55 -8.27 -18.30
C GLN A 232 14.57 -8.03 -16.79
N VAL A 233 13.41 -7.76 -16.18
CA VAL A 233 13.29 -7.68 -14.72
C VAL A 233 13.55 -9.03 -14.06
N GLN A 234 13.08 -10.13 -14.65
CA GLN A 234 13.37 -11.48 -14.15
C GLN A 234 14.88 -11.78 -14.22
N GLN A 235 15.55 -11.39 -15.30
CA GLN A 235 17.00 -11.51 -15.43
C GLN A 235 17.74 -10.71 -14.35
N ALA A 236 17.34 -9.45 -14.13
CA ALA A 236 17.90 -8.60 -13.08
C ALA A 236 17.69 -9.20 -11.68
N ARG A 237 16.50 -9.75 -11.42
CA ARG A 237 16.20 -10.50 -10.20
C ARG A 237 17.07 -11.76 -10.05
N GLY A 238 17.33 -12.48 -11.13
CA GLY A 238 18.17 -13.68 -11.12
C GLY A 238 19.61 -13.41 -10.71
N ALA A 239 20.11 -12.20 -10.98
CA ALA A 239 21.43 -11.74 -10.56
C ALA A 239 21.52 -11.40 -9.05
N ILE A 240 20.39 -11.27 -8.35
CA ILE A 240 20.36 -11.07 -6.90
C ILE A 240 20.66 -12.42 -6.20
N PRO A 241 21.55 -12.44 -5.18
CA PRO A 241 21.82 -13.64 -4.40
C PRO A 241 20.55 -14.29 -3.86
N GLU A 242 20.51 -15.62 -3.84
CA GLU A 242 19.30 -16.37 -3.48
C GLU A 242 18.76 -16.00 -2.08
N ALA A 243 19.64 -15.77 -1.11
CA ALA A 243 19.26 -15.39 0.26
C ALA A 243 18.54 -14.02 0.37
N SER A 244 18.69 -13.15 -0.63
CA SER A 244 18.05 -11.83 -0.67
C SER A 244 17.19 -11.63 -1.92
N ARG A 245 16.91 -12.70 -2.66
CA ARG A 245 16.14 -12.62 -3.90
C ARG A 245 14.64 -12.48 -3.57
N PRO A 246 13.98 -11.38 -3.96
CA PRO A 246 12.56 -11.19 -3.66
C PRO A 246 11.68 -12.10 -4.52
N LYS A 247 10.42 -12.27 -4.14
CA LYS A 247 9.37 -12.78 -5.04
C LYS A 247 8.96 -11.73 -6.06
N LEU A 248 8.69 -12.13 -7.31
CA LEU A 248 8.29 -11.20 -8.38
C LEU A 248 6.81 -11.37 -8.70
N LEU A 249 6.04 -10.31 -8.51
CA LEU A 249 4.61 -10.27 -8.78
C LEU A 249 4.27 -9.25 -9.85
N LEU A 250 3.16 -9.48 -10.55
CA LEU A 250 2.63 -8.57 -11.57
C LEU A 250 1.27 -8.01 -11.12
N LYS A 251 1.12 -6.68 -11.08
CA LYS A 251 -0.14 -6.03 -10.68
C LYS A 251 -1.01 -5.70 -11.87
N LEU A 252 -2.19 -6.28 -11.90
CA LEU A 252 -3.11 -6.23 -13.02
C LEU A 252 -4.26 -5.25 -12.78
N GLY A 253 -4.73 -4.63 -13.86
CA GLY A 253 -5.94 -3.81 -13.83
C GLY A 253 -7.18 -4.67 -14.02
N PRO A 254 -8.35 -4.25 -13.51
CA PRO A 254 -9.60 -4.98 -13.72
C PRO A 254 -10.19 -4.76 -15.13
N ASP A 255 -9.78 -3.68 -15.80
CA ASP A 255 -10.34 -3.22 -17.08
C ASP A 255 -9.68 -3.92 -18.29
N MET A 256 -9.70 -5.25 -18.31
CA MET A 256 -9.17 -6.07 -19.41
C MET A 256 -10.27 -6.92 -20.01
N ASP A 257 -10.28 -7.02 -21.35
CA ASP A 257 -11.12 -8.00 -22.04
C ASP A 257 -10.55 -9.43 -21.88
N ALA A 258 -11.29 -10.42 -22.39
CA ALA A 258 -10.90 -11.82 -22.28
C ALA A 258 -9.57 -12.14 -22.99
N ALA A 259 -9.24 -11.43 -24.09
CA ALA A 259 -7.98 -11.62 -24.79
C ALA A 259 -6.81 -11.05 -23.97
N GLY A 260 -6.97 -9.85 -23.41
CA GLY A 260 -6.00 -9.23 -22.50
C GLY A 260 -5.72 -10.08 -21.26
N LYS A 261 -6.76 -10.67 -20.65
CA LYS A 261 -6.60 -11.61 -19.53
C LYS A 261 -5.77 -12.84 -19.91
N ARG A 262 -6.09 -13.47 -21.06
CA ARG A 262 -5.32 -14.63 -21.57
C ARG A 262 -3.87 -14.26 -21.86
N HIS A 263 -3.64 -13.11 -22.50
CA HIS A 263 -2.30 -12.61 -22.77
C HIS A 263 -1.49 -12.41 -21.47
N MET A 264 -2.05 -11.71 -20.49
CA MET A 264 -1.37 -11.46 -19.22
C MET A 264 -1.14 -12.74 -18.41
N ALA A 265 -2.06 -13.71 -18.47
CA ALA A 265 -1.88 -15.02 -17.85
C ALA A 265 -0.74 -15.80 -18.50
N LYS A 266 -0.72 -15.84 -19.84
CA LYS A 266 0.37 -16.47 -20.60
C LYS A 266 1.72 -15.83 -20.29
N LEU A 267 1.79 -14.49 -20.31
CA LEU A 267 2.98 -13.73 -19.95
C LEU A 267 3.49 -14.09 -18.55
N ALA A 268 2.60 -14.15 -17.56
CA ALA A 268 2.95 -14.50 -16.19
C ALA A 268 3.58 -15.89 -16.09
N LEU A 269 2.99 -16.88 -16.78
CA LEU A 269 3.49 -18.25 -16.82
C LEU A 269 4.82 -18.36 -17.57
N ASP A 270 4.89 -17.80 -18.78
CA ASP A 270 6.09 -17.86 -19.64
C ASP A 270 7.31 -17.19 -18.96
N CYS A 271 7.09 -16.07 -18.27
CA CYS A 271 8.14 -15.37 -17.54
C CYS A 271 8.36 -15.90 -16.11
N SER A 272 7.60 -16.92 -15.68
CA SER A 272 7.71 -17.52 -14.34
C SER A 272 7.62 -16.49 -13.20
N VAL A 273 6.64 -15.58 -13.26
CA VAL A 273 6.35 -14.68 -12.13
C VAL A 273 5.77 -15.50 -10.96
N ASP A 274 6.13 -15.16 -9.73
CA ASP A 274 5.73 -15.94 -8.55
C ASP A 274 4.26 -15.71 -8.16
N GLY A 275 3.64 -14.62 -8.63
CA GLY A 275 2.25 -14.34 -8.32
C GLY A 275 1.66 -13.12 -9.03
N LEU A 276 0.36 -12.94 -8.86
CA LEU A 276 -0.40 -11.83 -9.42
C LEU A 276 -1.06 -11.00 -8.32
N VAL A 277 -1.05 -9.67 -8.46
CA VAL A 277 -1.84 -8.77 -7.62
C VAL A 277 -3.07 -8.33 -8.40
N VAL A 278 -4.24 -8.86 -8.03
CA VAL A 278 -5.52 -8.60 -8.68
C VAL A 278 -6.47 -7.93 -7.67
N SER A 279 -6.90 -6.69 -7.84
CA SER A 279 -6.64 -5.78 -8.97
C SER A 279 -6.19 -4.39 -8.52
N ASN A 280 -5.68 -3.61 -9.49
CA ASN A 280 -5.58 -2.16 -9.40
C ASN A 280 -6.98 -1.51 -9.44
N THR A 281 -7.02 -0.18 -9.36
CA THR A 281 -8.25 0.61 -9.49
C THR A 281 -8.85 0.54 -10.90
N THR A 282 -10.15 0.76 -11.03
CA THR A 282 -10.86 0.76 -12.32
C THR A 282 -11.09 2.17 -12.87
N SER A 283 -11.00 2.35 -14.18
CA SER A 283 -11.43 3.57 -14.87
C SER A 283 -12.93 3.56 -15.16
N THR A 284 -13.58 2.41 -15.04
CA THR A 284 -15.02 2.24 -15.24
C THR A 284 -15.81 3.02 -14.19
N ARG A 285 -16.95 3.59 -14.60
CA ARG A 285 -17.91 4.25 -13.72
C ARG A 285 -19.25 3.53 -13.82
N PRO A 286 -19.59 2.68 -12.84
CA PRO A 286 -20.91 2.07 -12.79
C PRO A 286 -22.00 3.14 -12.69
N ASN A 287 -23.11 2.95 -13.40
CA ASN A 287 -24.27 3.86 -13.32
C ASN A 287 -24.91 3.90 -11.92
N SER A 288 -24.56 2.96 -11.04
CA SER A 288 -25.01 2.90 -9.65
C SER A 288 -24.31 3.90 -8.72
N LEU A 289 -23.30 4.63 -9.18
CA LEU A 289 -22.59 5.61 -8.34
C LEU A 289 -23.49 6.81 -8.00
N VAL A 290 -23.56 7.12 -6.71
CA VAL A 290 -24.45 8.15 -6.16
C VAL A 290 -23.72 9.45 -5.86
N SER A 291 -22.45 9.37 -5.43
CA SER A 291 -21.71 10.53 -4.95
C SER A 291 -21.58 11.65 -5.99
N PRO A 292 -21.62 12.94 -5.59
CA PRO A 292 -21.44 14.06 -6.53
C PRO A 292 -20.08 14.05 -7.22
N ASP A 293 -19.07 13.41 -6.62
CA ASP A 293 -17.72 13.27 -7.20
C ASP A 293 -17.57 12.06 -8.14
N ARG A 294 -18.65 11.35 -8.49
CA ARG A 294 -18.59 10.13 -9.35
C ARG A 294 -17.93 10.36 -10.71
N ASP A 295 -18.04 11.57 -11.26
CA ASP A 295 -17.51 11.93 -12.58
C ASP A 295 -16.05 12.39 -12.55
N GLN A 296 -15.41 12.37 -11.37
CA GLN A 296 -13.99 12.70 -11.24
C GLN A 296 -13.12 11.74 -12.07
N LYS A 297 -12.11 12.30 -12.75
CA LYS A 297 -11.12 11.52 -13.49
C LYS A 297 -10.19 10.76 -12.54
N GLY A 298 -9.77 9.56 -12.95
CA GLY A 298 -8.81 8.73 -12.25
C GLY A 298 -9.30 7.30 -12.00
N GLY A 299 -8.57 6.55 -11.20
CA GLY A 299 -8.96 5.21 -10.77
C GLY A 299 -9.96 5.23 -9.61
N LEU A 300 -11.06 4.48 -9.76
CA LEU A 300 -12.07 4.18 -8.73
C LEU A 300 -11.65 2.93 -7.93
N SER A 301 -11.75 3.03 -6.62
CA SER A 301 -11.55 1.94 -5.65
C SER A 301 -12.67 1.89 -4.62
N GLY A 302 -12.66 0.87 -3.75
CA GLY A 302 -13.68 0.65 -2.72
C GLY A 302 -14.77 -0.31 -3.17
N GLU A 303 -15.95 -0.23 -2.56
CA GLU A 303 -17.04 -1.21 -2.76
C GLU A 303 -17.42 -1.43 -4.24
N PRO A 304 -17.53 -0.39 -5.10
CA PRO A 304 -17.90 -0.57 -6.51
C PRO A 304 -16.87 -1.38 -7.33
N LEU A 305 -15.62 -1.43 -6.89
CA LEU A 305 -14.55 -2.21 -7.54
C LEU A 305 -14.69 -3.71 -7.26
N LYS A 306 -15.35 -4.10 -6.15
CA LYS A 306 -15.36 -5.47 -5.63
C LYS A 306 -15.80 -6.49 -6.68
N VAL A 307 -16.93 -6.25 -7.36
CA VAL A 307 -17.50 -7.20 -8.33
C VAL A 307 -16.53 -7.45 -9.49
N VAL A 308 -15.97 -6.39 -10.09
CA VAL A 308 -15.05 -6.54 -11.24
C VAL A 308 -13.69 -7.11 -10.82
N ALA A 309 -13.22 -6.78 -9.61
CA ALA A 309 -11.98 -7.33 -9.07
C ALA A 309 -12.12 -8.83 -8.77
N GLU A 310 -13.23 -9.26 -8.14
CA GLU A 310 -13.52 -10.67 -7.87
C GLU A 310 -13.66 -11.48 -9.16
N GLN A 311 -14.36 -10.96 -10.17
CA GLN A 311 -14.45 -11.62 -11.47
C GLN A 311 -13.06 -11.75 -12.13
N THR A 312 -12.27 -10.66 -12.12
CA THR A 312 -10.91 -10.69 -12.67
C THR A 312 -10.04 -11.71 -11.91
N LEU A 313 -10.16 -11.80 -10.59
CA LEU A 313 -9.44 -12.79 -9.79
C LEU A 313 -9.80 -14.22 -10.20
N ARG A 314 -11.09 -14.54 -10.33
CA ARG A 314 -11.56 -15.87 -10.76
C ARG A 314 -11.07 -16.23 -12.16
N ASP A 315 -11.13 -15.28 -13.08
CA ASP A 315 -10.67 -15.49 -14.46
C ASP A 315 -9.16 -15.74 -14.51
N MET A 316 -8.38 -14.91 -13.81
CA MET A 316 -6.92 -15.06 -13.78
C MET A 316 -6.52 -16.38 -13.12
N TYR A 317 -7.14 -16.74 -11.99
CA TYR A 317 -6.92 -18.02 -11.32
C TYR A 317 -7.21 -19.21 -12.25
N SER A 318 -8.33 -19.16 -12.99
CA SER A 318 -8.68 -20.21 -13.95
C SER A 318 -7.69 -20.33 -15.10
N LEU A 319 -7.03 -19.23 -15.47
CA LEU A 319 -6.05 -19.18 -16.56
C LEU A 319 -4.63 -19.57 -16.13
N THR A 320 -4.30 -19.47 -14.84
CA THR A 320 -2.94 -19.72 -14.33
C THR A 320 -2.81 -21.01 -13.53
N GLY A 321 -3.92 -21.59 -13.06
CA GLY A 321 -3.90 -22.60 -12.00
C GLY A 321 -3.58 -21.98 -10.63
#